data_AF-A0A7C3QQW5-F1
#
_entry.id   AF-A0A7C3QQW5-F1
#
_cell.length_a   1.000
_cell.length_b   1.000
_cell.length_c   1.000
_cell.angle_alpha   90.00
_cell.angle_beta   90.00
_cell.angle_gamma   90.00
#
_symmetry.space_group_name_H-M   'P 1'
#
loop_
_entity.id
_entity.type
_entity.pdbx_description
1 polymer ?
#
loop_
_entity_poly.entity_id
_entity_poly.type
_entity_poly.pdbx_seq_one_letter_code
_entity_poly.pdbx_strand_id
1 'polypeptide(L)'
;PAYVAVAEFHKDKQAEQSFRWALEAEKIHAELYRKAKEHVDKGEDIPIEGKVWICPVCGHTHVGPEAPEKCPVCGVPREKYVGF
;
A
#
# COMPACT_ATOMS: atom_id res chain seq x y z
N PRO A 1 -12.33 9.52 -5.66
CA PRO A 1 -13.25 8.86 -4.69
C PRO A 1 -14.08 9.88 -3.92
N ALA A 2 -15.24 9.48 -3.39
CA ALA A 2 -16.18 10.40 -2.74
C ALA A 2 -15.54 11.21 -1.59
N TYR A 3 -14.79 10.56 -0.69
CA TYR A 3 -14.16 11.25 0.44
C TYR A 3 -13.02 12.21 0.04
N VAL A 4 -12.28 11.91 -1.03
CA VAL A 4 -11.29 12.86 -1.57
C VAL A 4 -11.99 14.13 -2.07
N ALA A 5 -13.09 13.98 -2.82
CA ALA A 5 -13.84 15.11 -3.36
C ALA A 5 -14.49 15.97 -2.26
N VAL A 6 -15.01 15.34 -1.20
CA VAL A 6 -15.55 16.04 -0.03
C VAL A 6 -14.44 16.80 0.70
N ALA A 7 -13.28 16.18 0.92
CA ALA A 7 -12.14 16.86 1.57
C ALA A 7 -11.63 18.06 0.75
N GLU A 8 -11.55 17.93 -0.58
CA GLU A 8 -11.20 19.03 -1.49
C GLU A 8 -12.22 20.18 -1.41
N PHE A 9 -13.52 19.88 -1.41
CA PHE A 9 -14.59 20.89 -1.29
C PHE A 9 -14.50 21.66 0.03
N HIS A 10 -14.23 20.95 1.13
CA HIS A 10 -14.05 21.54 2.45
C HIS A 10 -12.67 22.18 2.66
N LYS A 11 -11.76 22.06 1.68
CA LYS A 11 -10.35 22.49 1.75
C LYS A 11 -9.58 21.85 2.92
N ASP A 12 -9.99 20.66 3.36
CA ASP A 12 -9.29 19.90 4.39
C ASP A 12 -8.14 19.10 3.76
N LYS A 13 -6.95 19.71 3.78
CA LYS A 13 -5.76 19.12 3.16
C LYS A 13 -5.22 17.90 3.88
N GLN A 14 -5.46 17.78 5.20
CA GLN A 14 -5.00 16.60 5.95
C GLN A 14 -5.87 15.39 5.62
N ALA A 15 -7.19 15.58 5.58
CA ALA A 15 -8.12 14.54 5.17
C ALA A 15 -7.90 14.14 3.69
N GLU A 16 -7.72 15.12 2.79
CA GLU A 16 -7.43 14.84 1.39
C GLU A 16 -6.19 13.95 1.24
N GLN A 17 -5.10 14.29 1.93
CA GLN A 17 -3.86 13.53 1.89
C GLN A 17 -4.02 12.11 2.44
N SER A 18 -4.66 11.96 3.60
CA SER A 18 -4.85 10.63 4.21
C SER A 18 -5.70 9.72 3.32
N PHE A 19 -6.76 10.24 2.69
CA PHE A 19 -7.58 9.48 1.76
C PHE A 19 -6.83 9.08 0.49
N ARG A 20 -5.96 9.95 -0.04
CA ARG A 20 -5.13 9.61 -1.21
C ARG A 20 -4.10 8.54 -0.87
N TRP A 21 -3.44 8.64 0.30
CA TRP A 21 -2.51 7.62 0.76
C TRP A 21 -3.18 6.25 0.91
N ALA A 22 -4.33 6.20 1.58
CA ALA A 22 -5.12 4.98 1.71
C ALA A 22 -5.49 4.42 0.33
N LEU A 23 -5.99 5.27 -0.59
CA LEU A 23 -6.37 4.83 -1.93
C LEU A 23 -5.23 4.14 -2.69
N GLU A 24 -4.01 4.68 -2.64
CA GLU A 24 -2.87 4.05 -3.33
C GLU A 24 -2.46 2.73 -2.66
N ALA A 25 -2.53 2.63 -1.33
CA ALA A 25 -2.30 1.36 -0.62
C ALA A 25 -3.36 0.30 -0.99
N GLU A 26 -4.65 0.66 -1.00
CA GLU A 26 -5.73 -0.29 -1.26
C GLU A 26 -5.73 -0.83 -2.70
N LYS A 27 -5.23 -0.07 -3.68
CA LYS A 27 -5.01 -0.61 -5.04
C LYS A 27 -4.03 -1.78 -5.02
N ILE A 28 -2.95 -1.66 -4.25
CA ILE A 28 -1.95 -2.73 -4.11
C ILE A 28 -2.55 -3.91 -3.34
N HIS A 29 -3.29 -3.65 -2.27
CA HIS A 29 -3.94 -4.71 -1.48
C HIS A 29 -4.93 -5.51 -2.31
N ALA A 30 -5.73 -4.84 -3.16
CA ALA A 30 -6.67 -5.52 -4.05
C ALA A 30 -5.95 -6.51 -4.99
N GLU A 31 -4.82 -6.10 -5.59
CA GLU A 31 -4.02 -6.96 -6.46
C GLU A 31 -3.37 -8.12 -5.69
N LEU A 32 -2.84 -7.87 -4.49
CA LEU A 32 -2.23 -8.90 -3.64
C LEU A 32 -3.25 -9.95 -3.21
N TYR A 33 -4.42 -9.53 -2.74
CA TYR A 33 -5.47 -10.46 -2.34
C TYR A 33 -6.07 -11.21 -3.53
N ARG A 34 -6.17 -10.57 -4.70
CA ARG A 34 -6.57 -11.27 -5.93
C ARG A 34 -5.61 -12.41 -6.25
N LYS A 35 -4.30 -12.15 -6.25
CA LYS A 35 -3.27 -13.17 -6.48
C LYS A 35 -3.30 -14.25 -5.41
N ALA A 36 -3.38 -13.87 -4.13
CA ALA A 36 -3.46 -14.84 -3.03
C ALA A 36 -4.67 -15.77 -3.20
N LYS A 37 -5.82 -15.22 -3.57
CA LYS A 37 -7.01 -16.02 -3.86
C LYS A 37 -6.77 -16.99 -5.03
N GLU A 38 -6.17 -16.52 -6.12
CA GLU A 38 -5.89 -17.36 -7.30
C GLU A 38 -4.98 -18.57 -6.98
N HIS A 39 -4.07 -18.44 -6.01
CA HIS A 39 -3.24 -19.55 -5.52
C HIS A 39 -4.02 -20.47 -4.56
N VAL A 40 -4.76 -19.90 -3.61
CA VAL A 40 -5.59 -20.68 -2.68
C VAL A 40 -6.62 -21.52 -3.41
N ASP A 41 -7.22 -21.00 -4.48
CA ASP A 41 -8.18 -21.75 -5.32
C ASP A 41 -7.54 -22.97 -6.01
N LYS A 42 -6.21 -22.98 -6.17
CA LYS A 42 -5.43 -24.12 -6.70
C LYS A 42 -4.91 -25.05 -5.60
N GLY A 43 -5.17 -24.75 -4.33
CA GLY A 43 -4.59 -25.47 -3.19
C GLY A 43 -3.12 -25.16 -2.95
N GLU A 44 -2.64 -24.03 -3.46
CA GLU A 44 -1.26 -23.55 -3.31
C GLU A 44 -1.21 -22.36 -2.35
N ASP A 45 -0.06 -22.17 -1.69
CA ASP A 45 0.23 -20.91 -1.00
C ASP A 45 0.73 -19.86 -2.00
N ILE A 46 0.60 -18.57 -1.65
CA ILE A 46 1.08 -17.48 -2.49
C ILE A 46 2.63 -17.46 -2.49
N PRO A 47 3.28 -17.44 -3.67
CA PRO A 47 4.74 -17.34 -3.73
C PRO A 47 5.16 -15.90 -3.41
N ILE A 48 5.57 -15.67 -2.16
CA ILE A 48 6.18 -14.41 -1.72
C ILE A 48 7.70 -14.57 -1.73
N GLU A 49 8.36 -13.87 -2.65
CA GLU A 49 9.82 -13.79 -2.69
C GLU A 49 10.31 -12.61 -1.82
N GLY A 50 11.02 -12.93 -0.74
CA GLY A 50 11.53 -11.93 0.20
C GLY A 50 10.56 -11.64 1.33
N LYS A 51 10.18 -10.37 1.50
CA LYS A 51 9.34 -9.88 2.60
C LYS A 51 8.20 -9.01 2.09
N VAL A 52 7.20 -8.84 2.94
CA VAL A 52 6.18 -7.80 2.77
C VAL A 52 6.62 -6.56 3.53
N TRP A 53 6.94 -5.50 2.80
CA TRP A 53 7.38 -4.22 3.36
C TRP A 53 6.23 -3.23 3.40
N ILE A 54 5.97 -2.67 4.58
CA ILE A 54 4.90 -1.69 4.82
C ILE A 54 5.49 -0.34 5.20
N CYS A 55 5.07 0.71 4.50
CA CYS A 55 5.39 2.09 4.88
C CYS A 55 4.54 2.50 6.10
N PRO A 56 5.13 2.85 7.26
CA PRO A 56 4.36 3.18 8.46
C PRO A 56 3.70 4.56 8.41
N VAL A 57 3.95 5.34 7.35
CA VAL A 57 3.39 6.70 7.19
C VAL A 57 2.14 6.70 6.31
N CYS A 58 2.15 5.97 5.19
CA CYS A 58 1.06 6.02 4.21
C CYS A 58 0.43 4.66 3.88
N GLY A 59 0.96 3.57 4.44
CA GLY A 59 0.43 2.22 4.19
C GLY A 59 0.86 1.59 2.86
N HIS A 60 1.72 2.24 2.07
CA HIS A 60 2.25 1.63 0.83
C HIS A 60 2.90 0.27 1.12
N THR A 61 2.40 -0.77 0.44
CA THR A 61 2.82 -2.16 0.57
C THR A 61 3.70 -2.58 -0.61
N HIS A 62 4.83 -3.22 -0.35
CA HIS A 62 5.75 -3.73 -1.37
C HIS A 62 6.16 -5.16 -1.04
N VAL A 63 6.17 -6.04 -2.03
CA VAL A 63 6.68 -7.40 -1.88
C VAL A 63 8.02 -7.49 -2.61
N GLY A 64 9.07 -7.91 -1.89
CA GLY A 64 10.39 -8.08 -2.48
C GLY A 64 11.49 -8.33 -1.43
N PRO A 65 12.73 -8.59 -1.88
CA PRO A 65 13.87 -8.81 -1.00
C PRO A 65 14.22 -7.58 -0.16
N GLU A 66 13.95 -6.37 -0.68
CA GLU A 66 14.20 -5.10 -0.01
C GLU A 66 13.03 -4.13 -0.22
N ALA A 67 12.83 -3.20 0.71
CA ALA A 67 11.93 -2.06 0.52
C ALA A 67 12.45 -1.10 -0.58
N PRO A 68 11.59 -0.30 -1.22
CA PRO A 68 12.03 0.73 -2.16
C PRO A 68 12.92 1.76 -1.46
N GLU A 69 13.85 2.38 -2.19
CA GLU A 69 14.76 3.41 -1.65
C GLU A 69 13.98 4.60 -1.04
N LYS A 70 12.89 4.99 -1.70
CA LYS A 70 11.91 5.96 -1.21
C LYS A 70 10.51 5.46 -1.46
N CYS A 71 9.60 5.74 -0.53
CA CYS A 71 8.19 5.45 -0.72
C CYS A 71 7.64 6.24 -1.92
N PRO A 72 7.06 5.58 -2.94
CA PRO A 72 6.54 6.28 -4.12
C PRO A 72 5.27 7.09 -3.83
N VAL A 73 4.67 6.92 -2.65
CA VAL A 73 3.43 7.60 -2.25
C VAL A 73 3.72 8.82 -1.36
N CYS A 74 4.56 8.70 -0.33
CA CYS A 74 4.82 9.79 0.62
C CYS A 74 6.29 10.21 0.73
N GLY A 75 7.22 9.54 0.04
CA GLY A 75 8.62 9.94 -0.05
C GLY A 75 9.51 9.62 1.14
N VAL A 76 9.00 8.94 2.19
CA VAL A 76 9.87 8.51 3.31
C VAL A 76 10.93 7.52 2.84
N PRO A 77 12.13 7.53 3.44
CA PRO A 77 13.23 6.69 3.00
C PRO A 77 13.05 5.23 3.46
N ARG A 78 13.75 4.32 2.77
CA ARG A 78 13.70 2.86 2.96
C ARG A 78 13.76 2.42 4.41
N GLU A 79 14.61 3.05 5.22
CA GLU A 79 14.90 2.64 6.60
C GLU A 79 13.68 2.75 7.52
N LYS A 80 12.64 3.47 7.10
CA LYS A 80 11.39 3.55 7.84
C LYS A 80 10.43 2.39 7.57
N TYR A 81 10.63 1.60 6.52
CA TYR A 81 9.74 0.48 6.22
C TYR A 81 9.85 -0.63 7.27
N VAL A 82 8.71 -1.27 7.54
CA VAL A 82 8.63 -2.47 8.39
C VAL A 82 8.48 -3.69 7.49
N GLY A 83 9.39 -4.66 7.60
CA GLY A 83 9.36 -5.90 6.82
C GLY A 83 8.81 -7.07 7.62
N PHE A 84 7.89 -7.82 7.02
CA PHE A 84 7.27 -9.05 7.54
C PHE A 84 7.71 -10.25 6.73
#